data_AF-A0A536TVT4-F1
#
_entry.id   AF-A0A536TVT4-F1
#
_cell.length_a   1.000
_cell.length_b   1.000
_cell.length_c   1.000
_cell.angle_alpha   90.00
_cell.angle_beta   90.00
_cell.angle_gamma   90.00
#
_symmetry.space_group_name_H-M   'P 1'
#
loop_
_entity.id
_entity.type
_entity.pdbx_description
1 polymer ?
#
loop_
_entity_poly.entity_id
_entity_poly.type
_entity_poly.pdbx_seq_one_letter_code
_entity_poly.pdbx_strand_id
1 'polypeptide(L)'
;MPEAMAASPQAGMEDPAALAYFSARQREQWRRRTLPMLGLFGLIFLWWAVVTGFDVKPFIAPSPQLVLETMVNKWPVLWQNVIPTAIEAVGGFMLGNFAAILLATVFVHNKAIQEAFFPIAVMINTIPVVAKAPILVLLMGNGMEPKITIAALICFFPTLVNMVRGLEAVNPQSMELMRVLSASKSEVYFKLRL
;
A
#
# COMPACT_ATOMS: atom_id res chain seq x y z
N MET A 1 51.85 -9.39 50.86
CA MET A 1 51.34 -10.22 49.75
C MET A 1 49.84 -9.95 49.66
N PRO A 2 49.33 -9.36 48.55
CA PRO A 2 47.90 -9.11 48.37
C PRO A 2 47.27 -10.33 47.68
N GLU A 3 46.34 -11.01 48.34
CA GLU A 3 45.49 -12.02 47.72
C GLU A 3 44.41 -11.32 46.90
N ALA A 4 44.55 -11.38 45.59
CA ALA A 4 43.50 -11.04 44.64
C ALA A 4 42.36 -12.05 44.78
N MET A 5 41.29 -11.68 45.51
CA MET A 5 40.01 -12.38 45.46
C MET A 5 39.36 -12.08 44.11
N ALA A 6 39.53 -13.03 43.19
CA ALA A 6 38.93 -13.05 41.87
C ALA A 6 37.41 -12.86 41.95
N ALA A 7 36.92 -11.77 41.37
CA ALA A 7 35.52 -11.66 40.98
C ALA A 7 35.23 -12.78 39.97
N SER A 8 34.43 -13.76 40.38
CA SER A 8 34.11 -14.94 39.59
C SER A 8 33.30 -14.56 38.33
N PRO A 9 33.71 -15.01 37.13
CA PRO A 9 33.03 -14.71 35.87
C PRO A 9 31.83 -15.63 35.60
N GLN A 10 30.97 -15.85 36.60
CA GLN A 10 29.83 -16.79 36.51
C GLN A 10 28.45 -16.18 36.83
N ALA A 11 28.36 -14.89 37.18
CA ALA A 11 27.10 -14.24 37.57
C ALA A 11 26.13 -13.93 36.40
N GLY A 12 26.41 -14.38 35.18
CA GLY A 12 25.63 -14.02 33.98
C GLY A 12 25.05 -15.17 33.16
N MET A 13 25.27 -16.45 33.54
CA MET A 13 24.86 -17.60 32.71
C MET A 13 23.63 -18.37 33.23
N GLU A 14 23.11 -18.04 34.41
CA GLU A 14 21.98 -18.76 35.04
C GLU A 14 20.91 -17.81 35.58
N ASP A 15 20.59 -16.73 34.87
CA ASP A 15 19.42 -15.92 35.23
C ASP A 15 18.14 -16.62 34.70
N PRO A 16 17.32 -17.25 35.57
CA PRO A 16 16.08 -17.89 35.16
C PRO A 16 15.09 -16.87 34.57
N ALA A 17 15.19 -15.59 34.94
CA ALA A 17 14.38 -14.52 34.35
C ALA A 17 14.81 -14.22 32.90
N ALA A 18 16.10 -14.32 32.58
CA ALA A 18 16.60 -14.18 31.21
C ALA A 18 16.10 -15.34 30.32
N LEU A 19 16.19 -16.59 30.78
CA LEU A 19 15.67 -17.76 30.06
C LEU A 19 14.13 -17.70 29.89
N ALA A 20 13.40 -17.26 30.92
CA ALA A 20 11.96 -17.04 30.86
C ALA A 20 11.58 -15.95 29.85
N TYR A 21 12.31 -14.83 29.84
CA TYR A 21 12.14 -13.72 28.89
C TYR A 21 12.36 -14.15 27.43
N PHE A 22 13.41 -14.93 27.13
CA PHE A 22 13.65 -15.44 25.78
C PHE A 22 12.55 -16.41 25.31
N SER A 23 12.08 -17.31 26.18
CA SER A 23 11.02 -18.27 25.84
C SER A 23 9.65 -17.61 25.61
N ALA A 24 9.32 -16.56 26.36
CA ALA A 24 8.08 -15.79 26.19
C ALA A 24 8.06 -15.03 24.85
N ARG A 25 9.18 -14.40 24.48
CA ARG A 25 9.34 -13.69 23.22
C ARG A 25 9.33 -14.64 22.01
N GLN A 26 9.91 -15.83 22.15
CA GLN A 26 9.87 -16.87 21.12
C GLN A 26 8.43 -17.40 20.92
N ARG A 27 7.67 -17.70 21.99
CA ARG A 27 6.26 -18.12 21.85
C ARG A 27 5.40 -17.05 21.17
N GLU A 28 5.65 -15.76 21.45
CA GLU A 28 4.93 -14.68 20.80
C GLU A 28 5.28 -14.57 19.30
N GLN A 29 6.55 -14.72 18.93
CA GLN A 29 6.99 -14.72 17.53
C GLN A 29 6.45 -15.92 16.75
N TRP A 30 6.47 -17.11 17.34
CA TRP A 30 5.89 -18.31 16.73
C TRP A 30 4.38 -18.16 16.58
N ARG A 31 3.66 -17.66 17.60
CA ARG A 31 2.23 -17.38 17.52
C ARG A 31 1.90 -16.34 16.44
N ARG A 32 2.68 -15.26 16.33
CA ARG A 32 2.51 -14.24 15.28
C ARG A 32 2.71 -14.79 13.86
N ARG A 33 3.49 -15.87 13.68
CA ARG A 33 3.73 -16.48 12.38
C ARG A 33 2.80 -17.67 12.08
N THR A 34 2.47 -18.49 13.08
CA THR A 34 1.62 -19.67 12.91
C THR A 34 0.15 -19.32 12.78
N LEU A 35 -0.35 -18.31 13.51
CA LEU A 35 -1.73 -17.86 13.41
C LEU A 35 -2.15 -17.42 11.99
N PRO A 36 -1.39 -16.56 11.27
CA PRO A 36 -1.77 -16.18 9.91
C PRO A 36 -1.63 -17.33 8.91
N MET A 37 -0.65 -18.22 9.09
CA MET A 37 -0.52 -19.42 8.25
C MET A 37 -1.70 -20.35 8.43
N LEU A 38 -2.11 -20.62 9.68
CA LEU A 38 -3.28 -21.43 9.98
C LEU A 38 -4.55 -20.80 9.40
N GLY A 39 -4.69 -19.47 9.49
CA GLY A 39 -5.78 -18.73 8.86
C GLY A 39 -5.81 -18.91 7.35
N LEU A 40 -4.65 -18.81 6.68
CA LEU A 40 -4.53 -18.99 5.23
C LEU A 40 -4.89 -20.41 4.80
N PHE A 41 -4.27 -21.42 5.42
CA PHE A 41 -4.57 -22.82 5.10
C PHE A 41 -6.02 -23.19 5.45
N GLY A 42 -6.54 -22.68 6.56
CA GLY A 42 -7.94 -22.83 6.93
C GLY A 42 -8.88 -22.22 5.90
N LEU A 43 -8.55 -21.05 5.35
CA LEU A 43 -9.35 -20.40 4.30
C LEU A 43 -9.31 -21.19 2.99
N ILE A 44 -8.14 -21.66 2.56
CA ILE A 44 -7.98 -22.49 1.36
C ILE A 44 -8.75 -23.81 1.53
N PHE A 45 -8.64 -24.44 2.70
CA PHE A 45 -9.37 -25.66 3.02
C PHE A 45 -10.88 -25.42 3.04
N LEU A 46 -11.35 -24.31 3.61
CA LEU A 46 -12.76 -23.94 3.61
C LEU A 46 -13.27 -23.73 2.18
N TRP A 47 -12.52 -23.00 1.35
CA TRP A 47 -12.84 -22.80 -0.07
C TRP A 47 -12.93 -24.15 -0.81
N TRP A 48 -11.95 -25.03 -0.62
CA TRP A 48 -11.97 -26.38 -1.16
C TRP A 48 -13.19 -27.17 -0.68
N ALA A 49 -13.44 -27.21 0.63
CA ALA A 49 -14.53 -27.96 1.24
C ALA A 49 -15.90 -27.47 0.75
N VAL A 50 -16.08 -26.16 0.57
CA VAL A 50 -17.32 -25.59 0.04
C VAL A 50 -17.50 -25.96 -1.43
N VAL A 51 -16.49 -25.76 -2.28
CA VAL A 51 -16.64 -26.04 -3.72
C VAL A 51 -16.88 -27.52 -3.98
N THR A 52 -16.11 -28.39 -3.33
CA THR A 52 -16.21 -29.84 -3.54
C THR A 52 -17.41 -30.45 -2.79
N GLY A 53 -17.76 -29.92 -1.61
CA GLY A 53 -18.88 -30.43 -0.80
C GLY A 53 -20.25 -30.06 -1.35
N PHE A 54 -20.38 -28.90 -2.01
CA PHE A 54 -21.63 -28.45 -2.64
C PHE A 54 -21.68 -28.72 -4.16
N ASP A 55 -20.72 -29.45 -4.71
CA ASP A 55 -20.59 -29.76 -6.15
C ASP A 55 -20.78 -28.50 -7.04
N VAL A 56 -20.10 -27.42 -6.65
CA VAL A 56 -20.23 -26.13 -7.32
C VAL A 56 -19.61 -26.22 -8.71
N LYS A 57 -20.41 -25.88 -9.73
CA LYS A 57 -19.94 -25.94 -11.12
C LYS A 57 -18.74 -25.01 -11.35
N PRO A 58 -17.70 -25.46 -12.07
CA PRO A 58 -16.45 -24.69 -12.25
C PRO A 58 -16.60 -23.29 -12.85
N PHE A 59 -17.67 -23.02 -13.61
CA PHE A 59 -17.92 -21.68 -14.16
C PHE A 59 -18.45 -20.67 -13.12
N ILE A 60 -18.95 -21.15 -11.97
CA ILE A 60 -19.35 -20.29 -10.84
C ILE A 60 -18.14 -20.08 -9.94
N ALA A 61 -17.50 -21.17 -9.52
CA ALA A 61 -16.30 -21.13 -8.71
C ALA A 61 -15.41 -22.34 -9.01
N PRO A 62 -14.17 -22.15 -9.48
CA PRO A 62 -13.22 -23.25 -9.66
C PRO A 62 -12.71 -23.76 -8.31
N SER A 63 -12.34 -25.04 -8.24
CA SER A 63 -11.66 -25.60 -7.08
C SER A 63 -10.19 -25.13 -7.03
N PRO A 64 -9.55 -25.07 -5.85
CA PRO A 64 -8.13 -24.68 -5.75
C PRO A 64 -7.20 -25.53 -6.63
N GLN A 65 -7.49 -26.82 -6.74
CA GLN A 65 -6.75 -27.75 -7.58
C GLN A 65 -6.87 -27.38 -9.07
N LEU A 66 -8.09 -27.08 -9.54
CA LEU A 66 -8.33 -26.68 -10.92
C LEU A 66 -7.63 -25.35 -11.27
N VAL A 67 -7.55 -24.42 -10.30
CA VAL A 67 -6.78 -23.18 -10.46
C VAL A 67 -5.30 -23.48 -10.66
N LEU A 68 -4.70 -24.33 -9.81
CA LEU A 68 -3.27 -24.70 -9.92
C LEU A 68 -2.96 -25.39 -11.26
N GLU A 69 -3.77 -26.36 -11.66
CA GLU A 69 -3.62 -27.05 -12.94
C GLU A 69 -3.71 -26.07 -14.11
N THR A 70 -4.71 -25.18 -14.09
CA THR A 70 -4.87 -24.16 -15.14
C THR A 70 -3.71 -23.17 -15.15
N MET A 71 -3.17 -22.79 -13.99
CA MET A 71 -2.02 -21.88 -13.90
C MET A 71 -0.77 -22.48 -14.55
N VAL A 72 -0.49 -23.75 -14.31
CA VAL A 72 0.67 -24.44 -14.91
C VAL A 72 0.43 -24.66 -16.41
N ASN A 73 -0.73 -25.17 -16.79
CA ASN A 73 -1.05 -25.50 -18.18
C ASN A 73 -1.17 -24.26 -19.08
N LYS A 74 -1.65 -23.13 -18.54
CA LYS A 74 -1.78 -21.86 -19.27
C LYS A 74 -0.66 -20.86 -18.97
N TRP A 75 0.44 -21.32 -18.36
CA TRP A 75 1.56 -20.46 -17.98
C TRP A 75 2.05 -19.52 -19.10
N PRO A 76 2.26 -20.00 -20.36
CA PRO A 76 2.71 -19.11 -21.44
C PRO A 76 1.73 -17.99 -21.76
N VAL A 77 0.42 -18.29 -21.76
CA VAL A 77 -0.64 -17.31 -22.03
C VAL A 77 -0.77 -16.31 -20.89
N LEU A 78 -0.69 -16.78 -19.64
CA LEU A 78 -0.70 -15.90 -18.47
C LEU A 78 0.47 -14.91 -18.55
N TRP A 79 1.67 -15.40 -18.85
CA TRP A 79 2.87 -14.56 -18.98
C TRP A 79 2.74 -13.50 -20.08
N GLN A 80 2.18 -13.87 -21.24
CA GLN A 80 1.92 -12.92 -22.33
C GLN A 80 0.96 -11.78 -21.94
N ASN A 81 0.05 -12.02 -20.99
CA ASN A 81 -0.89 -11.01 -20.51
C ASN A 81 -0.37 -10.22 -19.30
N VAL A 82 0.58 -10.77 -18.53
CA VAL A 82 1.19 -10.08 -17.39
C VAL A 82 1.92 -8.81 -17.83
N ILE A 83 2.69 -8.86 -18.92
CA ILE A 83 3.49 -7.72 -19.38
C ILE A 83 2.61 -6.52 -19.78
N PRO A 84 1.60 -6.66 -20.66
CA PRO A 84 0.65 -5.58 -20.97
C PRO A 84 -0.03 -5.01 -19.73
N THR A 85 -0.54 -5.86 -18.84
CA THR A 85 -1.20 -5.42 -17.60
C THR A 85 -0.24 -4.67 -16.68
N ALA A 86 1.02 -5.11 -16.59
CA ALA A 86 2.03 -4.41 -15.80
C ALA A 86 2.35 -3.02 -16.39
N ILE A 87 2.45 -2.90 -17.71
CA ILE A 87 2.66 -1.62 -18.39
C ILE A 87 1.47 -0.70 -18.15
N GLU A 88 0.25 -1.20 -18.33
CA GLU A 88 -0.99 -0.45 -18.09
C GLU A 88 -1.07 0.06 -16.63
N ALA A 89 -0.76 -0.81 -15.67
CA ALA A 89 -0.78 -0.50 -14.24
C ALA A 89 0.31 0.49 -13.83
N VAL A 90 1.57 0.26 -14.25
CA VAL A 90 2.70 1.14 -13.91
C VAL A 90 2.55 2.49 -14.60
N GLY A 91 2.15 2.50 -15.88
CA GLY A 91 1.92 3.74 -16.63
C GLY A 91 0.83 4.59 -15.96
N GLY A 92 -0.30 3.98 -15.61
CA GLY A 92 -1.38 4.66 -14.91
C GLY A 92 -0.96 5.14 -13.52
N PHE A 93 -0.28 4.28 -12.74
CA PHE A 93 0.24 4.63 -11.43
C PHE A 93 1.16 5.86 -11.49
N MET A 94 2.15 5.85 -12.40
CA MET A 94 3.09 6.96 -12.52
C MET A 94 2.41 8.24 -12.94
N LEU A 95 1.54 8.20 -13.95
CA LEU A 95 0.81 9.37 -14.44
C LEU A 95 -0.12 9.95 -13.38
N GLY A 96 -0.90 9.10 -12.71
CA GLY A 96 -1.84 9.51 -11.67
C GLY A 96 -1.14 10.10 -10.45
N ASN A 97 -0.08 9.44 -9.95
CA ASN A 97 0.68 9.94 -8.79
C ASN A 97 1.42 11.23 -9.12
N PHE A 98 2.04 11.31 -10.29
CA PHE A 98 2.76 12.52 -10.71
C PHE A 98 1.81 13.72 -10.79
N ALA A 99 0.65 13.56 -11.45
CA ALA A 99 -0.37 14.62 -11.51
C ALA A 99 -0.89 15.01 -10.13
N ALA A 100 -1.13 14.03 -9.25
CA ALA A 100 -1.60 14.26 -7.89
C ALA A 100 -0.59 15.01 -7.02
N ILE A 101 0.69 14.64 -7.08
CA ILE A 101 1.77 15.28 -6.32
C ILE A 101 1.97 16.72 -6.80
N LEU A 102 1.94 16.95 -8.11
CA LEU A 102 2.05 18.29 -8.69
C LEU A 102 0.90 19.18 -8.19
N LEU A 103 -0.33 18.68 -8.27
CA LEU A 103 -1.51 19.43 -7.84
C LEU A 103 -1.53 19.66 -6.31
N ALA A 104 -1.14 18.66 -5.52
CA ALA A 104 -1.01 18.79 -4.06
C ALA A 104 -0.01 19.88 -3.67
N THR A 105 1.14 19.91 -4.36
CA THR A 105 2.15 20.95 -4.16
C THR A 105 1.56 22.33 -4.43
N VAL A 106 0.77 22.50 -5.49
CA VAL A 106 0.09 23.77 -5.80
C VAL A 106 -0.92 24.15 -4.72
N PHE A 107 -1.74 23.19 -4.27
CA PHE A 107 -2.75 23.41 -3.22
C PHE A 107 -2.15 23.92 -1.91
N VAL A 108 -1.01 23.35 -1.52
CA VAL A 108 -0.30 23.69 -0.28
C VAL A 108 0.31 25.11 -0.31
N HIS A 109 0.56 25.65 -1.50
CA HIS A 109 1.00 27.04 -1.68
C HIS A 109 -0.15 28.03 -1.80
N ASN A 110 -1.30 27.62 -2.34
CA ASN A 110 -2.46 28.47 -2.55
C ASN A 110 -3.76 27.80 -2.10
N LYS A 111 -4.25 28.23 -0.92
CA LYS A 111 -5.46 27.69 -0.31
C LYS A 111 -6.72 27.92 -1.15
N ALA A 112 -6.80 29.03 -1.88
CA ALA A 112 -7.95 29.32 -2.75
C ALA A 112 -8.04 28.32 -3.92
N ILE A 113 -6.88 27.92 -4.49
CA ILE A 113 -6.84 26.88 -5.53
C ILE A 113 -7.25 25.54 -4.95
N GLN A 114 -6.78 25.20 -3.75
CA GLN A 114 -7.23 23.98 -3.06
C GLN A 114 -8.75 23.96 -2.90
N GLU A 115 -9.34 25.02 -2.36
CA GLU A 115 -10.78 25.11 -2.11
C GLU A 115 -11.60 25.04 -3.40
N ALA A 116 -11.10 25.62 -4.50
CA ALA A 116 -11.79 25.60 -5.80
C ALA A 116 -11.72 24.23 -6.51
N PHE A 117 -10.54 23.59 -6.53
CA PHE A 117 -10.30 22.40 -7.36
C PHE A 117 -10.43 21.08 -6.61
N PHE A 118 -10.27 21.07 -5.28
CA PHE A 118 -10.42 19.84 -4.49
C PHE A 118 -11.82 19.21 -4.63
N PRO A 119 -12.94 19.97 -4.61
CA PRO A 119 -14.27 19.40 -4.84
C PRO A 119 -14.41 18.74 -6.22
N ILE A 120 -13.79 19.31 -7.26
CA ILE A 120 -13.79 18.75 -8.62
C ILE A 120 -13.06 17.40 -8.63
N ALA A 121 -11.91 17.31 -7.96
CA ALA A 121 -11.15 16.06 -7.84
C ALA A 121 -11.96 14.96 -7.13
N VAL A 122 -12.71 15.32 -6.07
CA VAL A 122 -13.64 14.41 -5.38
C VAL A 122 -14.74 13.94 -6.33
N MET A 123 -15.39 14.86 -7.06
CA MET A 123 -16.47 14.56 -7.99
C MET A 123 -16.07 13.59 -9.10
N ILE A 124 -14.87 13.76 -9.68
CA ILE A 124 -14.36 12.84 -10.72
C ILE A 124 -14.21 11.42 -10.18
N ASN A 125 -13.85 11.28 -8.89
CA ASN A 125 -13.63 9.99 -8.24
C ASN A 125 -14.90 9.33 -7.74
N THR A 126 -15.95 10.11 -7.45
CA THR A 126 -17.24 9.54 -7.05
C THR A 126 -17.95 8.82 -8.20
N ILE A 127 -17.61 9.13 -9.46
CA ILE A 127 -18.14 8.42 -10.61
C ILE A 127 -17.58 6.99 -10.63
N PRO A 128 -18.41 5.93 -10.71
CA PRO A 128 -17.92 4.55 -10.80
C PRO A 128 -17.03 4.32 -12.02
N VAL A 129 -15.99 3.49 -11.88
CA VAL A 129 -15.08 3.14 -12.99
C VAL A 129 -15.84 2.52 -14.16
N VAL A 130 -16.83 1.67 -13.87
CA VAL A 130 -17.68 1.02 -14.89
C VAL A 130 -18.45 2.02 -15.76
N ALA A 131 -18.75 3.22 -15.24
CA ALA A 131 -19.41 4.28 -15.99
C ALA A 131 -18.43 5.10 -16.85
N LYS A 132 -17.19 5.28 -16.37
CA LYS A 132 -16.13 6.01 -17.09
C LYS A 132 -15.52 5.21 -18.23
N ALA A 133 -15.40 3.89 -18.07
CA ALA A 133 -14.69 3.03 -19.00
C ALA A 133 -15.21 3.11 -20.45
N PRO A 134 -16.52 3.04 -20.75
CA PRO A 134 -17.01 3.12 -22.13
C PRO A 134 -16.69 4.47 -22.81
N ILE A 135 -16.75 5.57 -22.06
CA ILE A 135 -16.46 6.92 -22.57
C ILE A 135 -14.98 7.01 -22.95
N LEU A 136 -14.09 6.51 -22.09
CA LEU A 136 -12.65 6.51 -22.37
C LEU A 136 -12.30 5.64 -23.57
N VAL A 137 -12.92 4.46 -23.69
CA VAL A 137 -12.75 3.59 -24.86
C VAL A 137 -13.28 4.25 -26.14
N LEU A 138 -14.40 4.98 -26.06
CA LEU A 138 -14.94 5.72 -27.21
C LEU A 138 -14.00 6.84 -27.67
N LEU A 139 -13.38 7.55 -26.74
CA LEU A 139 -12.49 8.69 -27.03
C LEU A 139 -11.10 8.27 -27.47
N MET A 140 -10.55 7.22 -26.85
CA MET A 140 -9.14 6.83 -27.00
C MET A 140 -8.95 5.54 -27.80
N GLY A 141 -10.03 4.83 -28.12
CA GLY A 141 -10.00 3.53 -28.78
C GLY A 141 -9.85 2.34 -27.81
N ASN A 142 -9.85 1.13 -28.36
CA ASN A 142 -9.74 -0.12 -27.60
C ASN A 142 -8.28 -0.56 -27.39
N GLY A 143 -7.47 0.34 -26.84
CA GLY A 143 -6.04 0.13 -26.60
C GLY A 143 -5.64 0.06 -25.13
N MET A 144 -4.37 0.37 -24.84
CA MET A 144 -3.85 0.47 -23.48
C MET A 144 -4.20 1.81 -22.83
N GLU A 145 -4.38 2.84 -23.64
CA GLU A 145 -4.65 4.22 -23.28
C GLU A 145 -5.83 4.35 -22.30
N PRO A 146 -7.06 3.84 -22.59
CA PRO A 146 -8.17 3.96 -21.65
C PRO A 146 -7.89 3.26 -20.32
N LYS A 147 -7.15 2.14 -20.33
CA LYS A 147 -6.82 1.38 -19.11
C LYS A 147 -5.79 2.10 -18.26
N ILE A 148 -4.76 2.68 -18.89
CA ILE A 148 -3.78 3.55 -18.25
C ILE A 148 -4.48 4.76 -17.61
N THR A 149 -5.40 5.41 -18.34
CA THR A 149 -6.16 6.55 -17.81
C THR A 149 -7.05 6.14 -16.62
N ILE A 150 -7.72 4.98 -16.69
CA ILE A 150 -8.50 4.46 -15.55
C ILE A 150 -7.60 4.22 -14.33
N ALA A 151 -6.47 3.53 -14.52
CA ALA A 151 -5.51 3.29 -13.44
C ALA A 151 -4.98 4.61 -12.85
N ALA A 152 -4.69 5.60 -13.69
CA ALA A 152 -4.29 6.93 -13.25
C ALA A 152 -5.37 7.63 -12.43
N LEU A 153 -6.63 7.59 -12.85
CA LEU A 153 -7.76 8.18 -12.11
C LEU A 153 -7.94 7.52 -10.74
N ILE A 154 -7.82 6.18 -10.67
CA ILE A 154 -7.93 5.41 -9.42
C ILE A 154 -6.81 5.79 -8.45
N CYS A 155 -5.57 5.90 -8.92
CA CYS A 155 -4.43 6.26 -8.08
C CYS A 155 -4.39 7.74 -7.72
N PHE A 156 -4.87 8.62 -8.60
CA PHE A 156 -4.75 10.07 -8.46
C PHE A 156 -5.34 10.60 -7.15
N PHE A 157 -6.57 10.21 -6.80
CA PHE A 157 -7.26 10.83 -5.68
C PHE A 157 -6.75 10.43 -4.30
N PRO A 158 -6.56 9.13 -3.98
CA PRO A 158 -5.92 8.75 -2.73
C PRO A 158 -4.55 9.41 -2.57
N THR A 159 -3.76 9.48 -3.64
CA THR A 159 -2.46 10.16 -3.62
C THR A 159 -2.61 11.65 -3.37
N LEU A 160 -3.52 12.34 -4.07
CA LEU A 160 -3.75 13.79 -3.89
C LEU A 160 -4.13 14.11 -2.45
N VAL A 161 -5.10 13.37 -1.89
CA VAL A 161 -5.59 13.60 -0.52
C VAL A 161 -4.48 13.32 0.50
N ASN A 162 -3.76 12.20 0.36
CA ASN A 162 -2.67 11.85 1.27
C ASN A 162 -1.49 12.82 1.16
N MET A 163 -1.16 13.28 -0.04
CA MET A 163 -0.08 14.23 -0.27
C MET A 163 -0.42 15.60 0.32
N VAL A 164 -1.62 16.13 0.09
CA VAL A 164 -2.08 17.39 0.69
C VAL A 164 -2.04 17.29 2.22
N ARG A 165 -2.62 16.21 2.78
CA ARG A 165 -2.61 15.98 4.24
C ARG A 165 -1.19 15.86 4.79
N GLY A 166 -0.31 15.12 4.10
CA GLY A 166 1.09 14.94 4.50
C GLY A 166 1.87 16.24 4.50
N LEU A 167 1.77 17.02 3.42
CA LEU A 167 2.42 18.33 3.30
C LEU A 167 1.87 19.39 4.28
N GLU A 168 0.62 19.24 4.73
CA GLU A 168 0.02 20.09 5.77
C GLU A 168 0.28 19.58 7.20
N ALA A 169 0.74 18.35 7.39
CA ALA A 169 0.96 17.69 8.70
C ALA A 169 2.25 18.13 9.41
N VAL A 170 2.53 19.43 9.40
CA VAL A 170 3.72 20.00 10.03
C VAL A 170 3.49 20.27 11.51
N ASN A 171 4.52 20.02 12.35
CA ASN A 171 4.47 20.39 13.77
C ASN A 171 4.29 21.92 13.93
N PRO A 172 3.26 22.38 14.67
CA PRO A 172 3.02 23.81 14.92
C PRO A 172 4.23 24.56 15.49
N GLN A 173 5.01 23.92 16.37
CA GLN A 173 6.20 24.52 16.98
C GLN A 173 7.31 24.79 15.94
N SER A 174 7.48 23.88 14.98
CA SER A 174 8.43 24.06 13.88
C SER A 174 7.98 25.18 12.93
N MET A 175 6.67 25.32 12.70
CA MET A 175 6.11 26.45 11.95
C MET A 175 6.32 27.79 12.65
N GLU A 176 6.15 27.83 13.98
CA GLU A 176 6.43 29.03 14.78
C GLU A 176 7.90 29.42 14.71
N LEU A 177 8.81 28.45 14.83
CA LEU A 177 10.25 28.68 14.69
C LEU A 177 10.58 29.28 13.32
N MET A 178 10.04 28.72 12.23
CA MET A 178 10.24 29.26 10.88
C MET A 178 9.71 30.69 10.74
N ARG A 179 8.58 31.03 11.39
CA ARG A 179 8.06 32.40 11.44
C ARG A 179 8.98 33.35 12.21
N VAL A 180 9.53 32.93 13.35
CA VAL A 180 10.50 33.72 14.13
C VAL A 180 11.76 33.99 13.30
N LEU A 181 12.20 33.00 12.52
CA LEU A 181 13.34 33.12 11.62
C LEU A 181 13.03 33.89 10.31
N SER A 182 11.81 34.41 10.15
CA SER A 182 11.36 35.10 8.94
C SER A 182 11.56 34.27 7.66
N ALA A 183 11.43 32.94 7.76
CA ALA A 183 11.63 32.04 6.63
C ALA A 183 10.60 32.29 5.52
N SER A 184 11.07 32.25 4.28
CA SER A 184 10.21 32.38 3.09
C SER A 184 9.29 31.17 2.91
N LYS A 185 8.21 31.33 2.12
CA LYS A 185 7.27 30.22 1.83
C LYS A 185 7.97 29.01 1.19
N SER A 186 8.96 29.25 0.33
CA SER A 186 9.77 28.20 -0.29
C SER A 186 10.64 27.47 0.73
N GLU A 187 11.22 28.18 1.70
CA GLU A 187 11.98 27.56 2.78
C GLU A 187 11.09 26.72 3.70
N VAL A 188 9.89 27.22 4.04
CA VAL A 188 8.90 26.42 4.77
C VAL A 188 8.53 25.16 3.98
N TYR A 189 8.38 25.27 2.66
CA TYR A 189 8.08 24.10 1.83
C TYR A 189 9.23 23.08 1.86
N PHE A 190 10.45 23.47 1.46
CA PHE A 190 11.57 22.54 1.30
C PHE A 190 12.22 22.07 2.62
N LYS A 191 12.18 22.88 3.69
CA LYS A 191 12.85 22.53 4.96
C LYS A 191 11.92 21.89 5.99
N LEU A 192 10.61 21.94 5.76
CA LEU A 192 9.63 21.56 6.79
C LEU A 192 8.44 20.74 6.27
N ARG A 193 7.97 20.97 5.04
CA ARG A 193 6.82 20.23 4.47
C ARG A 193 7.23 19.02 3.65
N LEU A 194 8.38 19.09 2.96
CA LEU A 194 8.98 18.00 2.18
C LEU A 194 9.92 17.17 3.06
#